data_AF-A0A3M9Z4K7-F1
#
_entry.id   AF-A0A3M9Z4K7-F1
#
_cell.length_a   1.000
_cell.length_b   1.000
_cell.length_c   1.000
_cell.angle_alpha   90.00
_cell.angle_beta   90.00
_cell.angle_gamma   90.00
#
_symmetry.space_group_name_H-M   'P 1'
#
loop_
_entity.id
_entity.type
_entity.pdbx_description
1 polymer ?
#
loop_
_entity_poly.entity_id
_entity_poly.type
_entity_poly.pdbx_seq_one_letter_code
_entity_poly.pdbx_strand_id
1 'polypeptide(L)' 'MAFFRQYIAPLLIVLVFLVALVAVGARIFLPSDMAAPAPISELEQPAELSEAASLPVAEVPSSLEVLVKGLPLDVELDAF' A
#
# COMPACT_ATOMS: atom_id res chain seq x y z
N MET A 1 -3.25 42.06 -30.24
CA MET A 1 -3.60 41.27 -29.04
C MET A 1 -3.22 39.78 -29.11
N ALA A 2 -2.41 39.32 -30.08
CA ALA A 2 -2.03 37.90 -30.20
C ALA A 2 -0.77 37.54 -29.38
N PHE A 3 0.21 38.46 -29.32
CA PHE A 3 1.49 38.26 -28.63
C PHE A 3 1.35 37.83 -27.16
N PHE A 4 0.45 38.49 -26.41
CA PHE A 4 0.21 38.16 -25.01
C PHE A 4 -0.32 36.72 -24.84
N ARG A 5 -1.28 36.32 -25.66
CA ARG A 5 -1.87 34.98 -25.58
C ARG A 5 -0.99 33.89 -26.18
N GLN A 6 -0.08 34.23 -27.08
CA GLN A 6 0.73 33.27 -27.81
C GLN A 6 2.09 33.00 -27.16
N TYR A 7 2.58 33.91 -26.32
CA TYR A 7 3.87 33.74 -25.63
C TYR A 7 3.75 33.86 -24.11
N ILE A 8 3.05 34.90 -23.60
CA ILE A 8 2.91 35.08 -22.16
C ILE A 8 1.98 34.03 -21.56
N ALA A 9 0.81 33.75 -22.16
CA ALA A 9 -0.10 32.75 -21.61
C ALA A 9 0.50 31.32 -21.56
N PRO A 10 1.17 30.80 -22.61
CA PRO A 10 1.84 29.49 -22.53
C PRO A 10 2.94 29.45 -21.48
N LEU A 11 3.73 30.51 -21.35
CA LEU A 11 4.79 30.59 -20.33
C LEU A 11 4.19 30.56 -18.92
N LEU A 12 3.11 31.30 -18.67
CA LEU A 12 2.42 31.28 -17.38
C LEU A 12 1.81 29.91 -17.07
N ILE A 13 1.27 29.20 -18.06
CA ILE A 13 0.76 27.84 -17.86
C ILE A 13 1.87 26.92 -17.37
N VAL A 14 3.05 26.95 -18.02
CA VAL A 14 4.20 26.13 -17.59
C VAL A 14 4.70 26.55 -16.21
N LEU A 15 4.76 27.85 -15.94
CA LEU A 15 5.20 28.36 -14.63
C LEU A 15 4.26 27.91 -13.51
N VAL A 16 2.95 28.09 -13.69
CA VAL A 16 1.94 27.66 -12.71
C VAL A 16 1.93 26.14 -12.57
N PHE A 17 2.10 25.41 -13.67
CA PHE A 17 2.23 23.96 -13.65
C PHE A 17 3.43 23.51 -12.81
N LEU A 18 4.61 24.10 -12.99
CA LEU A 18 5.80 23.77 -12.20
C LEU A 18 5.60 24.07 -10.72
N VAL A 19 5.02 25.23 -10.39
CA VAL A 19 4.69 25.58 -9.01
C VAL A 19 3.71 24.58 -8.42
N ALA A 20 2.65 24.22 -9.15
CA ALA A 20 1.67 23.24 -8.72
C ALA A 20 2.29 21.85 -8.54
N LEU A 21 3.14 21.41 -9.45
CA LEU A 21 3.85 20.14 -9.38
C LEU A 21 4.73 20.05 -8.13
N VAL A 22 5.51 21.11 -7.85
CA VAL A 22 6.35 21.19 -6.65
C VAL A 22 5.49 21.28 -5.40
N ALA A 23 4.45 22.12 -5.38
CA ALA A 23 3.59 22.29 -4.21
C ALA A 23 2.86 21.01 -3.83
N VAL A 24 2.30 20.30 -4.82
CA VAL A 24 1.62 19.01 -4.61
C VAL A 24 2.61 17.92 -4.22
N GLY A 25 3.78 17.87 -4.86
CA GLY A 25 4.84 16.92 -4.51
C GLY A 25 5.38 17.14 -3.10
N ALA A 26 5.59 18.40 -2.71
CA ALA A 26 6.08 18.76 -1.38
C ALA A 26 5.03 18.53 -0.28
N ARG A 27 3.73 18.72 -0.58
CA ARG A 27 2.64 18.54 0.39
C ARG A 27 2.65 17.16 1.05
N ILE A 28 2.97 16.11 0.30
CA ILE A 28 3.01 14.72 0.80
C ILE A 28 4.07 14.53 1.89
N PHE A 29 5.12 15.35 1.86
CA PHE A 29 6.21 15.31 2.83
C PHE A 29 6.05 16.33 3.96
N LEU A 30 4.94 17.09 4.02
CA LEU A 30 4.69 17.96 5.16
C LEU A 30 4.40 17.10 6.40
N PRO A 31 4.93 17.46 7.58
CA PRO A 31 4.67 16.72 8.81
C PRO A 31 3.18 16.49 9.08
N SER A 32 2.32 17.44 8.70
CA SER A 32 0.87 17.31 8.83
C SER A 32 0.25 16.23 7.94
N ASP A 33 0.82 15.97 6.76
CA ASP A 33 0.33 14.96 5.81
C ASP A 33 0.79 13.54 6.24
N MET A 34 2.03 13.43 6.75
CA MET A 34 2.57 12.20 7.34
C MET A 34 2.13 11.94 8.79
N ALA A 35 1.50 12.91 9.46
CA ALA A 35 1.02 12.79 10.83
C ALA A 35 -0.30 12.03 10.94
N ALA A 36 -0.93 11.63 9.83
CA ALA A 36 -2.04 10.70 9.86
C ALA A 36 -1.53 9.40 10.49
N PRO A 37 -1.94 9.06 11.73
CA PRO A 37 -1.55 7.80 12.33
C PRO A 37 -1.99 6.70 11.36
N ALA A 38 -1.08 5.79 11.02
CA ALA A 38 -1.49 4.56 10.36
C ALA A 38 -2.69 4.01 11.13
N PRO A 39 -3.73 3.46 10.46
CA PRO A 39 -4.85 2.84 11.13
C PRO A 39 -4.34 1.81 12.13
N ILE A 40 -4.16 2.26 13.36
CA ILE A 40 -4.06 1.41 14.50
C ILE A 40 -5.50 1.02 14.70
N SER A 41 -5.85 -0.15 14.19
CA SER A 41 -6.81 -0.92 14.94
C SER A 41 -6.25 -0.95 16.37
N GLU A 42 -6.77 -0.08 17.25
CA GLU A 42 -7.19 -0.64 18.52
C GLU A 42 -7.93 -1.91 18.14
N LEU A 43 -7.64 -3.00 18.82
CA LEU A 43 -8.31 -4.28 18.59
C LEU A 43 -9.81 -4.17 18.97
N GLU A 44 -10.55 -3.18 18.50
CA GLU A 44 -11.93 -3.35 18.11
C GLU A 44 -11.91 -4.28 16.90
N GLN A 45 -11.85 -5.57 17.25
CA GLN A 45 -12.26 -6.67 16.41
C GLN A 45 -13.46 -6.22 15.56
N PRO A 46 -13.31 -6.07 14.24
CA PRO A 46 -14.45 -5.88 13.37
C PRO A 46 -15.36 -7.08 13.61
N ALA A 47 -16.59 -6.86 14.05
CA ALA A 47 -17.59 -7.92 14.18
C ALA A 47 -17.79 -8.69 12.85
N GLU A 48 -17.30 -8.15 11.73
CA GLU A 48 -17.31 -8.80 10.42
C GLU A 48 -16.14 -9.78 10.18
N LEU A 49 -15.06 -9.74 10.97
CA LEU A 49 -14.08 -10.85 11.01
C LEU A 49 -14.58 -12.03 11.84
N SER A 50 -15.62 -11.83 12.67
CA SER A 50 -16.25 -12.92 13.43
C SER A 50 -17.16 -13.79 12.56
N GLU A 51 -17.67 -13.27 11.42
CA GLU A 51 -18.52 -14.05 10.51
C GLU A 51 -17.71 -14.74 9.41
N ALA A 52 -16.47 -14.30 9.15
CA ALA A 52 -15.49 -15.07 8.38
C ALA A 52 -14.81 -16.19 9.20
N ALA A 53 -14.88 -16.12 10.53
CA ALA A 53 -14.37 -17.16 11.44
C ALA A 53 -15.31 -18.37 11.60
N SER A 54 -16.51 -18.33 11.03
CA SER A 54 -17.45 -19.47 10.99
C SER A 54 -17.48 -20.18 9.63
N LEU A 55 -16.69 -19.73 8.64
CA LEU A 55 -16.33 -20.62 7.56
C LEU A 55 -15.48 -21.73 8.18
N PRO A 56 -15.82 -23.02 7.98
CA PRO A 56 -14.97 -24.10 8.44
C PRO A 56 -13.60 -23.80 7.84
N VAL A 57 -12.59 -23.62 8.71
CA VAL A 57 -11.18 -23.55 8.31
C VAL A 57 -11.02 -24.69 7.33
N ALA A 58 -10.96 -24.36 6.03
CA ALA A 58 -10.96 -25.35 4.98
C ALA A 58 -9.78 -26.24 5.31
N GLU A 59 -10.09 -27.49 5.63
CA GLU A 59 -9.16 -28.51 6.10
C GLU A 59 -7.91 -28.42 5.22
N VAL A 60 -6.85 -27.84 5.79
CA VAL A 60 -5.70 -27.43 5.00
C VAL A 60 -5.18 -28.71 4.36
N PRO A 61 -5.12 -28.82 3.02
CA PRO A 61 -4.71 -30.06 2.38
C PRO A 61 -3.31 -30.39 2.88
N SER A 62 -3.07 -31.68 3.16
CA SER A 62 -1.82 -32.16 3.76
C SER A 62 -0.55 -31.71 3.03
N SER A 63 -0.66 -31.36 1.75
CA SER A 63 0.40 -30.76 0.94
C SER A 63 0.87 -29.37 1.40
N LEU A 64 0.03 -28.60 2.09
CA LEU A 64 0.32 -27.24 2.55
C LEU A 64 0.71 -27.19 4.04
N GLU A 65 0.47 -28.25 4.81
CA GLU A 65 0.93 -28.32 6.20
C GLU A 65 2.45 -28.19 6.32
N VAL A 66 3.20 -28.73 5.36
CA VAL A 66 4.68 -28.67 5.35
C VAL A 66 5.18 -27.24 5.15
N LEU A 67 4.44 -26.41 4.39
CA LEU A 67 4.80 -25.01 4.20
C LEU A 67 4.49 -24.16 5.43
N VAL A 68 3.41 -24.51 6.14
CA VAL A 68 2.97 -23.83 7.37
C VAL A 68 3.85 -24.23 8.57
N LYS A 69 4.20 -25.51 8.70
CA LYS A 69 5.01 -26.05 9.80
C LYS A 69 6.52 -25.96 9.53
N GLY A 70 6.91 -25.63 8.30
CA GLY A 70 8.30 -25.67 7.84
C GLY A 70 8.73 -27.09 7.49
N LEU A 71 9.64 -27.21 6.52
CA LEU A 71 10.24 -28.49 6.16
C LEU A 71 11.03 -29.02 7.37
N PRO A 72 10.81 -30.27 7.83
CA PRO A 72 11.68 -30.88 8.83
C PRO A 72 13.11 -30.93 8.28
N LEU A 73 14.08 -30.33 8.98
CA LEU A 73 15.49 -30.28 8.53
C LEU A 73 16.22 -31.63 8.71
N ASP A 74 15.49 -32.62 9.21
CA ASP A 74 15.86 -34.03 9.39
C ASP A 74 15.51 -34.91 8.18
N VAL A 75 15.03 -34.33 7.07
CA VAL A 75 15.12 -34.99 5.76
C VAL A 75 16.59 -34.94 5.31
N GLU A 76 17.41 -35.78 5.96
CA GLU A 76 18.72 -36.18 5.47
C GLU A 76 18.57 -36.67 4.03
N LEU A 77 19.50 -36.25 3.19
CA LEU A 77 19.66 -36.59 1.78
C LEU A 77 20.03 -38.09 1.60
N ASP A 78 19.24 -39.01 2.15
CA ASP A 78 19.50 -40.45 2.17
C ASP A 78 18.71 -41.25 1.13
N ALA A 79 18.26 -40.59 0.06
CA ALA A 79 17.69 -41.27 -1.09
C ALA A 79 18.14 -40.64 -2.42
N PHE A 80 19.44 -40.78 -2.70
CA PHE A 80 19.97 -40.97 -4.05
C PHE A 80 20.89 -42.20 -4.06
#